data_AF-A0A959P7Y5-F1
#
_entry.id   AF-A0A959P7Y5-F1
#
_cell.length_a   1.000
_cell.length_b   1.000
_cell.length_c   1.000
_cell.angle_alpha   90.00
_cell.angle_beta   90.00
_cell.angle_gamma   90.00
#
_symmetry.space_group_name_H-M   'P 1'
#
loop_
_entity.id
_entity.type
_entity.pdbx_description
1 polymer ?
#
loop_
_entity_poly.entity_id
_entity_poly.type
_entity_poly.pdbx_seq_one_letter_code
_entity_poly.pdbx_strand_id
1 'polypeptide(L)'
;AYDITTTGEPDGARPHVWDAFMYNSANYMKYLNSFVLSEGEKFQDLLPSREDVIPNKAPDSPLDGLDGWAYMMRNSLKDFALLYFENNSVTPILLNFIPLKEYYFEWFDTKNGKWHKKEIINADSKGKLILPKFPFDQNVSSRDWAAKISLK
;
A
#
# COMPACT_ATOMS: atom_id res chain seq x y z
N ALA A 1 2.98 12.54 43.32
CA ALA A 1 3.35 13.88 42.85
C ALA A 1 4.26 13.69 41.64
N TYR A 2 3.94 14.29 40.50
CA TYR A 2 4.88 14.35 39.37
C TYR A 2 6.02 15.27 39.79
N ASP A 3 7.25 14.78 39.70
CA ASP A 3 8.44 15.57 39.97
C ASP A 3 8.64 16.58 38.83
N ILE A 4 8.54 17.87 39.16
CA ILE A 4 8.63 19.01 38.23
C ILE A 4 10.09 19.46 38.04
N THR A 5 11.07 18.77 38.67
CA THR A 5 12.49 19.21 38.65
C THR A 5 13.33 18.63 37.50
N THR A 6 12.80 17.68 36.72
CA THR A 6 13.56 17.08 35.62
C THR A 6 13.44 17.96 34.36
N THR A 7 14.53 18.64 33.98
CA THR A 7 14.59 19.54 32.80
C THR A 7 14.73 18.82 31.45
N GLY A 8 14.50 17.51 31.39
CA GLY A 8 14.57 16.73 30.16
C GLY A 8 14.76 15.23 30.39
N GLU A 9 14.48 14.44 29.37
CA GLU A 9 14.90 13.03 29.33
C GLU A 9 16.44 13.00 29.16
N PRO A 10 17.20 12.17 29.92
CA PRO A 10 18.64 12.06 29.75
C PRO A 10 18.98 11.31 28.45
N ASP A 11 20.14 11.61 27.85
CA ASP A 11 20.62 10.88 26.68
C ASP A 11 20.69 9.38 26.96
N GLY A 12 20.15 8.58 26.04
CA GLY A 12 20.08 7.13 26.17
C GLY A 12 20.06 6.43 24.82
N ALA A 13 19.91 5.10 24.85
CA ALA A 13 19.85 4.29 23.62
C ALA A 13 18.62 4.59 22.75
N ARG A 14 17.63 5.30 23.29
CA ARG A 14 16.44 5.74 22.57
C ARG A 14 16.59 7.23 22.23
N PRO A 15 16.27 7.63 20.99
CA PRO A 15 16.23 9.05 20.64
C PRO A 15 15.18 9.76 21.48
N HIS A 16 15.45 11.01 21.82
CA HIS A 16 14.45 11.85 22.46
C HIS A 16 13.23 12.02 21.58
N VAL A 17 12.07 12.25 22.19
CA VAL A 17 10.81 12.40 21.46
C VAL A 17 10.86 13.53 20.42
N TRP A 18 11.57 14.63 20.71
CA TRP A 18 11.72 15.75 19.77
C TRP A 18 12.63 15.43 18.58
N ASP A 19 13.63 14.58 18.77
CA ASP A 19 14.47 14.10 17.66
C ASP A 19 13.68 13.14 16.76
N ALA A 20 12.83 12.29 17.35
CA ALA A 20 11.96 11.40 16.62
C ALA A 20 10.93 12.14 15.75
N PHE A 21 10.45 13.32 16.18
CA PHE A 21 9.57 14.15 15.35
C PHE A 21 10.22 14.66 14.06
N MET A 22 11.55 14.73 14.03
CA MET A 22 12.31 15.16 12.84
C MET A 22 12.57 14.00 11.86
N TYR A 23 12.16 12.77 12.19
CA TYR A 23 12.35 11.62 11.32
C TYR A 23 11.52 11.73 10.05
N ASN A 24 12.16 11.48 8.91
CA ASN A 24 11.50 11.63 7.62
C ASN A 24 10.33 10.63 7.41
N SER A 25 10.27 9.56 8.20
CA SER A 25 9.13 8.63 8.20
C SER A 25 7.81 9.34 8.54
N ALA A 26 7.82 10.34 9.42
CA ALA A 26 6.64 11.15 9.75
C ALA A 26 6.12 11.92 8.52
N ASN A 27 7.00 12.33 7.61
CA ASN A 27 6.63 13.05 6.39
C ASN A 27 5.90 12.18 5.37
N TYR A 28 5.98 10.85 5.45
CA TYR A 28 5.27 9.95 4.55
C TYR A 28 3.82 9.71 4.99
N MET A 29 3.58 9.65 6.31
CA MET A 29 2.24 9.39 6.87
C MET A 29 1.21 10.45 6.53
N LYS A 30 1.62 11.70 6.25
CA LYS A 30 0.70 12.77 5.83
C LYS A 30 -0.06 12.45 4.55
N TYR A 31 0.46 11.55 3.70
CA TYR A 31 -0.18 11.16 2.45
C TYR A 31 -1.16 9.99 2.60
N LEU A 32 -1.16 9.30 3.75
CA LEU A 32 -2.04 8.16 4.00
C LEU A 32 -3.52 8.56 3.91
N ASN A 33 -3.88 9.72 4.45
CA ASN A 33 -5.25 10.25 4.38
C ASN A 33 -5.71 10.38 2.92
N SER A 34 -4.92 11.08 2.09
CA SER A 34 -5.23 11.29 0.66
C SER A 34 -5.40 9.97 -0.12
N PHE A 35 -4.69 8.92 0.29
CA PHE A 35 -4.80 7.60 -0.31
C PHE A 35 -6.07 6.86 0.16
N VAL A 36 -6.24 6.70 1.46
CA VAL A 36 -7.35 5.91 2.05
C VAL A 36 -8.70 6.56 1.78
N LEU A 37 -8.80 7.89 1.87
CA LEU A 37 -10.04 8.65 1.62
C LEU A 37 -10.27 8.98 0.14
N SER A 38 -9.49 8.40 -0.79
CA SER A 38 -9.58 8.70 -2.22
C SER A 38 -10.93 8.37 -2.85
N GLU A 39 -11.74 7.52 -2.21
CA GLU A 39 -13.13 7.20 -2.58
C GLU A 39 -14.11 7.56 -1.45
N GLY A 40 -13.80 8.60 -0.67
CA GLY A 40 -14.62 9.04 0.45
C GLY A 40 -14.72 8.00 1.55
N GLU A 41 -15.93 7.64 1.97
CA GLU A 41 -16.17 6.72 3.09
C GLU A 41 -16.08 5.23 2.71
N LYS A 42 -15.97 4.90 1.41
CA LYS A 42 -15.94 3.51 0.92
C LYS A 42 -14.81 2.65 1.50
N PHE A 43 -13.74 3.27 2.03
CA PHE A 43 -12.66 2.53 2.69
C PHE A 43 -13.14 1.75 3.92
N GLN A 44 -14.24 2.17 4.56
CA GLN A 44 -14.80 1.51 5.74
C GLN A 44 -15.37 0.13 5.42
N ASP A 45 -15.74 -0.12 4.17
CA ASP A 45 -16.28 -1.40 3.70
C ASP A 45 -15.19 -2.39 3.25
N LEU A 46 -13.91 -1.97 3.30
CA LEU A 46 -12.79 -2.79 2.84
C LEU A 46 -12.47 -3.91 3.84
N LEU A 47 -12.30 -5.12 3.33
CA LEU A 47 -11.88 -6.28 4.09
C LEU A 47 -10.51 -6.77 3.61
N PRO A 48 -9.61 -7.23 4.51
CA PRO A 48 -8.37 -7.87 4.11
C PRO A 48 -8.61 -9.01 3.12
N SER A 49 -7.92 -8.98 1.99
CA SER A 49 -8.08 -9.94 0.88
C SER A 49 -6.72 -10.49 0.44
N ARG A 50 -5.85 -10.79 1.41
CA ARG A 50 -4.46 -11.20 1.18
C ARG A 50 -4.31 -12.49 0.37
N GLU A 51 -5.21 -13.44 0.56
CA GLU A 51 -5.20 -14.73 -0.17
C GLU A 51 -5.47 -14.57 -1.67
N ASP A 52 -6.02 -13.42 -2.08
CA ASP A 52 -6.30 -13.09 -3.47
C ASP A 52 -5.12 -12.39 -4.16
N VAL A 53 -3.97 -12.25 -3.50
CA VAL A 53 -2.76 -11.63 -4.02
C VAL A 53 -1.70 -12.71 -4.25
N ILE A 54 -1.31 -12.94 -5.50
CA ILE A 54 -0.40 -14.04 -5.85
C ILE A 54 0.79 -13.54 -6.70
N PRO A 55 2.03 -13.62 -6.20
CA PRO A 55 2.39 -13.94 -4.82
C PRO A 55 2.12 -12.74 -3.88
N ASN A 56 1.78 -12.99 -2.62
CA ASN A 56 1.67 -11.94 -1.58
C ASN A 56 3.00 -11.67 -0.84
N LYS A 57 4.04 -12.43 -1.16
CA LYS A 57 5.43 -12.25 -0.72
C LYS A 57 6.35 -12.60 -1.89
N ALA A 58 7.31 -11.75 -2.23
CA ALA A 58 8.24 -12.03 -3.31
C ALA A 58 9.03 -13.33 -3.03
N PRO A 59 9.24 -14.21 -4.03
CA PRO A 59 9.85 -15.53 -3.82
C PRO A 59 11.22 -15.52 -3.12
N ASP A 60 12.04 -14.49 -3.37
CA ASP A 60 13.39 -14.35 -2.83
C ASP A 60 13.44 -13.55 -1.50
N SER A 61 12.27 -13.25 -0.90
CA SER A 61 12.21 -12.46 0.33
C SER A 61 12.67 -13.28 1.54
N PRO A 62 13.52 -12.74 2.43
CA PRO A 62 13.94 -13.43 3.63
C PRO A 62 12.75 -13.89 4.48
N LEU A 63 12.87 -15.03 5.17
CA LEU A 63 11.81 -15.57 6.03
C LEU A 63 11.34 -14.54 7.06
N ASP A 64 12.30 -13.90 7.73
CA ASP A 64 12.09 -12.83 8.72
C ASP A 64 12.28 -11.41 8.13
N GLY A 65 12.16 -11.29 6.81
CA GLY A 65 12.33 -10.02 6.08
C GLY A 65 11.11 -9.11 6.22
N LEU A 66 11.38 -7.81 6.39
CA LEU A 66 10.39 -6.73 6.42
C LEU A 66 10.14 -6.10 5.03
N ASP A 67 10.57 -6.79 3.97
CA ASP A 67 10.50 -6.34 2.59
C ASP A 67 9.87 -7.45 1.72
N GLY A 68 9.35 -7.05 0.57
CA GLY A 68 8.88 -7.95 -0.48
C GLY A 68 7.41 -8.32 -0.41
N TRP A 69 6.67 -7.75 0.54
CA TRP A 69 5.26 -8.09 0.75
C TRP A 69 4.32 -7.26 -0.12
N ALA A 70 3.18 -7.86 -0.48
CA ALA A 70 2.08 -7.21 -1.16
C ALA A 70 0.78 -7.48 -0.40
N TYR A 71 -0.03 -6.43 -0.24
CA TYR A 71 -1.25 -6.42 0.54
C TYR A 71 -2.41 -5.87 -0.28
N MET A 72 -3.60 -6.39 -0.03
CA MET A 72 -4.84 -5.89 -0.62
C MET A 72 -5.95 -5.90 0.42
N MET A 73 -6.73 -4.83 0.42
CA MET A 73 -8.08 -4.82 0.97
C MET A 73 -9.07 -4.56 -0.16
N ARG A 74 -10.20 -5.25 -0.14
CA ARG A 74 -11.26 -5.12 -1.14
C ARG A 74 -12.61 -5.20 -0.46
N ASN A 75 -13.60 -4.45 -0.94
CA ASN A 75 -14.95 -4.53 -0.41
C ASN A 75 -15.68 -5.79 -0.92
N SER A 76 -16.80 -6.12 -0.28
CA SER A 76 -17.62 -7.30 -0.62
C SER A 76 -18.23 -7.23 -2.02
N LEU A 77 -18.51 -6.02 -2.51
CA LEU A 77 -19.04 -5.76 -3.86
C LEU A 77 -17.98 -5.95 -4.96
N LYS A 78 -16.69 -6.01 -4.59
CA LYS A 78 -15.54 -6.18 -5.49
C LYS A 78 -15.39 -5.05 -6.52
N ASP A 79 -16.02 -3.90 -6.27
CA ASP A 79 -15.94 -2.71 -7.12
C ASP A 79 -14.89 -1.71 -6.63
N PHE A 80 -14.26 -1.96 -5.47
CA PHE A 80 -13.23 -1.10 -4.90
C PHE A 80 -12.18 -1.90 -4.11
N ALA A 81 -10.89 -1.64 -4.39
CA ALA A 81 -9.77 -2.20 -3.65
C ALA A 81 -8.64 -1.17 -3.47
N LEU A 82 -7.94 -1.29 -2.34
CA LEU A 82 -6.69 -0.60 -2.06
C LEU A 82 -5.57 -1.63 -1.87
N LEU A 83 -4.41 -1.33 -2.44
CA LEU A 83 -3.24 -2.18 -2.40
C LEU A 83 -2.04 -1.42 -1.85
N TYR A 84 -1.15 -2.16 -1.18
CA TYR A 84 0.13 -1.67 -0.71
C TYR A 84 1.21 -2.69 -1.03
N PHE A 85 2.35 -2.21 -1.51
CA PHE A 85 3.47 -2.99 -1.99
C PHE A 85 4.73 -2.45 -1.33
N GLU A 86 5.44 -3.31 -0.63
CA GLU A 86 6.71 -2.92 0.00
C GLU A 86 7.84 -2.87 -1.03
N ASN A 87 8.94 -2.24 -0.63
CA ASN A 87 10.23 -2.40 -1.25
C ASN A 87 10.52 -3.89 -1.53
N ASN A 88 11.14 -4.18 -2.69
CA ASN A 88 11.42 -5.53 -3.20
C ASN A 88 10.20 -6.43 -3.48
N SER A 89 8.98 -5.91 -3.42
CA SER A 89 7.79 -6.69 -3.84
C SER A 89 7.83 -6.96 -5.34
N VAL A 90 7.15 -8.02 -5.77
CA VAL A 90 6.95 -8.34 -7.20
C VAL A 90 5.53 -8.02 -7.59
N THR A 91 5.29 -7.60 -8.84
CA THR A 91 3.92 -7.32 -9.31
C THR A 91 3.08 -8.60 -9.21
N PRO A 92 2.05 -8.65 -8.36
CA PRO A 92 1.24 -9.84 -8.22
C PRO A 92 0.14 -9.89 -9.28
N ILE A 93 -0.39 -11.09 -9.43
CA ILE A 93 -1.71 -11.34 -10.00
C ILE A 93 -2.73 -11.18 -8.88
N LEU A 94 -3.86 -10.53 -9.17
CA LEU A 94 -4.98 -10.47 -8.23
C LEU A 94 -6.11 -11.39 -8.67
N LEU A 95 -6.77 -12.03 -7.72
CA LEU A 95 -7.88 -12.95 -7.95
C LEU A 95 -9.22 -12.42 -7.42
N ASN A 96 -10.30 -13.13 -7.75
CA ASN A 96 -11.63 -12.94 -7.19
C ASN A 96 -12.31 -11.59 -7.48
N PHE A 97 -11.92 -10.88 -8.53
CA PHE A 97 -12.65 -9.72 -9.06
C PHE A 97 -13.89 -10.17 -9.85
N ILE A 98 -14.78 -9.23 -10.20
CA ILE A 98 -15.94 -9.51 -11.06
C ILE A 98 -15.42 -9.94 -12.46
N PRO A 99 -15.74 -11.15 -12.94
CA PRO A 99 -15.27 -11.63 -14.23
C PRO A 99 -15.70 -10.75 -15.41
N LEU A 100 -14.84 -10.64 -16.43
CA LEU A 100 -15.11 -9.92 -17.68
C LEU A 100 -15.48 -8.43 -17.50
N LYS A 101 -15.07 -7.82 -16.38
CA LYS A 101 -15.24 -6.40 -16.11
C LYS A 101 -13.95 -5.62 -16.29
N GLU A 102 -14.11 -4.36 -16.69
CA GLU A 102 -13.04 -3.37 -16.74
C GLU A 102 -12.95 -2.64 -15.40
N TYR A 103 -11.72 -2.36 -14.97
CA TYR A 103 -11.45 -1.58 -13.78
C TYR A 103 -10.49 -0.44 -14.12
N TYR A 104 -10.68 0.69 -13.46
CA TYR A 104 -9.66 1.71 -13.34
C TYR A 104 -8.60 1.26 -12.35
N PHE A 105 -7.34 1.46 -12.71
CA PHE A 105 -6.17 1.21 -11.88
C PHE A 105 -5.31 2.47 -11.81
N GLU A 106 -4.88 2.85 -10.61
CA GLU A 106 -4.02 4.03 -10.38
C GLU A 106 -2.92 3.70 -9.38
N TRP A 107 -1.66 3.90 -9.77
CA TRP A 107 -0.54 3.89 -8.84
C TRP A 107 -0.53 5.16 -7.99
N PHE A 108 -0.12 5.03 -6.73
CA PHE A 108 0.07 6.10 -5.77
C PHE A 108 1.49 6.09 -5.21
N ASP A 109 2.18 7.21 -5.36
CA ASP A 109 3.52 7.42 -4.83
C ASP A 109 3.46 7.71 -3.32
N THR A 110 3.85 6.75 -2.50
CA THR A 110 3.83 6.84 -1.03
C THR A 110 4.81 7.87 -0.47
N LYS A 111 5.84 8.27 -1.25
CA LYS A 111 6.85 9.25 -0.81
C LYS A 111 6.40 10.69 -0.99
N ASN A 112 5.54 10.97 -1.97
CA ASN A 112 5.12 12.35 -2.28
C ASN A 112 3.60 12.57 -2.42
N GLY A 113 2.81 11.51 -2.29
CA GLY A 113 1.35 11.55 -2.31
C GLY A 113 0.72 11.78 -3.68
N LYS A 114 1.47 11.58 -4.77
CA LYS A 114 0.96 11.80 -6.13
C LYS A 114 0.38 10.53 -6.73
N TRP A 115 -0.75 10.69 -7.41
CA TRP A 115 -1.33 9.67 -8.28
C TRP A 115 -0.64 9.69 -9.63
N HIS A 116 -0.38 8.50 -10.17
CA HIS A 116 0.06 8.32 -11.55
C HIS A 116 -1.16 8.29 -12.50
N LYS A 117 -0.88 8.24 -13.81
CA LYS A 117 -1.91 8.14 -14.83
C LYS A 117 -2.81 6.93 -14.57
N LYS A 118 -4.11 7.16 -14.63
CA LYS A 118 -5.14 6.12 -14.60
C LYS A 118 -5.05 5.21 -15.82
N GLU A 119 -5.06 3.92 -15.57
CA GLU A 119 -5.02 2.84 -16.54
C GLU A 119 -6.32 2.03 -16.48
N ILE A 120 -6.61 1.29 -17.56
CA ILE A 120 -7.73 0.35 -17.61
C ILE A 120 -7.13 -1.06 -17.62
N ILE A 121 -7.56 -1.88 -16.66
CA ILE A 121 -7.22 -3.29 -16.58
C ILE A 121 -8.48 -4.15 -16.67
N ASN A 122 -8.34 -5.35 -17.22
CA ASN A 122 -9.45 -6.23 -17.51
C ASN A 122 -9.38 -7.48 -16.66
N ALA A 123 -10.49 -7.81 -15.98
CA ALA A 123 -10.64 -9.09 -15.33
C ALA A 123 -10.93 -10.15 -16.38
N ASP A 124 -10.19 -11.27 -16.34
CA ASP A 124 -10.47 -12.40 -17.23
C ASP A 124 -11.78 -13.12 -16.84
N SER A 125 -12.08 -14.23 -17.53
CA SER A 125 -13.29 -15.02 -17.28
C SER A 125 -13.34 -15.67 -15.88
N LYS A 126 -12.25 -15.66 -15.13
CA LYS A 126 -12.13 -16.17 -13.75
C LYS A 126 -12.01 -15.04 -12.72
N GLY A 127 -12.12 -13.78 -13.13
CA GLY A 127 -11.96 -12.65 -12.21
C GLY A 127 -10.51 -12.37 -11.84
N LYS A 128 -9.55 -12.79 -12.67
CA LYS A 128 -8.12 -12.51 -12.48
C LYS A 128 -7.76 -11.17 -13.10
N LEU A 129 -7.03 -10.34 -12.36
CA LEU A 129 -6.42 -9.10 -12.84
C LEU A 129 -4.90 -9.26 -12.92
N ILE A 130 -4.35 -8.84 -14.06
CA ILE A 130 -2.92 -8.64 -14.24
C ILE A 130 -2.66 -7.14 -14.05
N LEU A 131 -1.84 -6.80 -13.07
CA LEU A 131 -1.50 -5.41 -12.79
C LEU A 131 -0.46 -4.89 -13.80
N PRO A 132 -0.46 -3.59 -14.10
CA PRO A 132 0.67 -2.96 -14.75
C PRO A 132 1.95 -3.17 -13.94
N LYS A 133 3.10 -3.05 -14.58
CA LYS A 133 4.38 -3.05 -13.87
C LYS A 133 4.42 -1.90 -12.86
N PHE A 134 5.29 -2.01 -11.86
CA PHE A 134 5.57 -0.88 -10.99
C PHE A 134 6.03 0.32 -11.82
N PRO A 135 5.78 1.56 -11.35
CA PRO A 135 6.28 2.75 -12.05
C PRO A 135 7.78 2.65 -12.32
N PHE A 136 8.21 3.26 -13.43
CA PHE A 136 9.56 3.12 -14.01
C PHE A 136 9.86 1.74 -14.61
N ASP A 137 8.82 1.03 -15.05
CA ASP A 137 8.87 -0.24 -15.81
C ASP A 137 9.55 -1.41 -15.05
N GLN A 138 9.40 -1.43 -13.73
CA GLN A 138 10.04 -2.43 -12.87
C GLN A 138 9.09 -3.59 -12.54
N ASN A 139 9.58 -4.84 -12.63
CA ASN A 139 8.84 -6.02 -12.16
C ASN A 139 9.02 -6.27 -10.66
N VAL A 140 10.16 -5.82 -10.12
CA VAL A 140 10.49 -5.85 -8.70
C VAL A 140 10.53 -4.40 -8.24
N SER A 141 9.80 -4.08 -7.19
CA SER A 141 9.75 -2.71 -6.71
C SER A 141 11.07 -2.29 -6.05
N SER A 142 11.56 -1.11 -6.37
CA SER A 142 12.71 -0.48 -5.70
C SER A 142 12.36 0.36 -4.48
N ARG A 143 11.06 0.47 -4.14
CA ARG A 143 10.53 1.21 -2.99
C ARG A 143 9.06 0.86 -2.72
N ASP A 144 8.48 1.44 -1.69
CA ASP A 144 7.06 1.23 -1.42
C ASP A 144 6.16 1.93 -2.45
N TRP A 145 5.06 1.27 -2.82
CA TRP A 145 3.99 1.82 -3.65
C TRP A 145 2.63 1.47 -3.07
N ALA A 146 1.64 2.29 -3.35
CA ALA A 146 0.25 1.92 -3.14
C ALA A 146 -0.52 1.99 -4.45
N ALA A 147 -1.67 1.34 -4.52
CA ALA A 147 -2.53 1.41 -5.70
C ALA A 147 -4.01 1.40 -5.32
N LYS A 148 -4.82 1.96 -6.20
CA LYS A 148 -6.28 1.91 -6.14
C LYS A 148 -6.82 1.16 -7.34
N ILE A 149 -7.84 0.35 -7.10
CA ILE A 149 -8.67 -0.27 -8.13
C ILE A 149 -10.12 0.13 -7.88
N SER A 150 -10.80 0.60 -8.92
CA SER A 150 -12.24 0.87 -8.88
C SER A 150 -12.91 0.36 -10.14
N LEU A 151 -14.12 -0.16 -10.05
CA LEU A 151 -14.89 -0.57 -11.22
C LEU A 151 -15.09 0.62 -12.17
N LYS A 152 -14.99 0.36 -13.48
CA LYS A 152 -15.22 1.37 -14.52
C LYS A 152 -16.70 1.63 -14.78
#